data_AF-I4HYL1-F1
#
_entry.id   AF-I4HYL1-F1
#
_cell.length_a   1.000
_cell.length_b   1.000
_cell.length_c   1.000
_cell.angle_alpha   90.00
_cell.angle_beta   90.00
_cell.angle_gamma   90.00
#
_symmetry.space_group_name_H-M   'P 1'
#
loop_
_entity.id
_entity.type
_entity.pdbx_description
1 polymer ?
#
loop_
_entity_poly.entity_id
_entity_poly.type
_entity_poly.pdbx_seq_one_letter_code
_entity_poly.pdbx_strand_id
1 'polypeptide(L)' 'MQIIGEAARRVSPDFRENYPTIPWQAVVGMRSKVVHDYLNVDEDIVWNTVKNDLPFLVKELEKILIR' A
#
# COMPACT_ATOMS: atom_id res chain seq x y z
N MET A 1 -4.98 -2.01 6.66
CA MET A 1 -4.59 -2.48 5.32
C MET A 1 -5.67 -2.31 4.26
N GLN A 2 -6.92 -2.75 4.49
CA GLN A 2 -8.01 -2.61 3.51
C GLN A 2 -8.26 -1.16 3.05
N ILE A 3 -8.31 -0.20 3.98
CA ILE A 3 -8.52 1.23 3.67
C ILE A 3 -7.40 1.77 2.78
N ILE A 4 -6.13 1.43 3.07
CA ILE A 4 -4.96 1.89 2.32
C ILE A 4 -5.02 1.36 0.89
N GLY A 5 -5.32 0.07 0.71
CA GLY A 5 -5.43 -0.53 -0.62
C GLY A 5 -6.61 0.00 -1.43
N GLU A 6 -7.76 0.26 -0.80
CA GLU A 6 -8.91 0.87 -1.48
C GLU A 6 -8.64 2.34 -1.86
N ALA A 7 -7.97 3.11 -1.01
CA ALA A 7 -7.56 4.47 -1.34
C ALA A 7 -6.58 4.48 -2.52
N ALA A 8 -5.58 3.60 -2.52
CA ALA A 8 -4.62 3.48 -3.63
C ALA A 8 -5.30 3.08 -4.95
N ARG A 9 -6.36 2.27 -4.91
CA ARG A 9 -7.14 1.89 -6.10
C ARG A 9 -7.85 3.07 -6.76
N ARG A 10 -8.22 4.09 -5.96
CA ARG A 10 -8.93 5.29 -6.42
C ARG A 10 -8.00 6.35 -7.02
N VAL A 11 -6.70 6.22 -6.83
CA VAL A 11 -5.72 7.10 -7.49
C VAL A 11 -5.75 6.83 -8.99
N SER A 12 -5.75 7.88 -9.82
CA SER A 12 -5.85 7.73 -11.28
C SER A 12 -4.64 6.93 -11.84
N PRO A 13 -4.81 6.19 -12.94
CA PRO A 13 -3.70 5.50 -13.61
C PRO A 13 -2.56 6.46 -13.95
N ASP A 14 -2.87 7.60 -14.58
CA ASP A 14 -1.90 8.61 -14.99
C ASP A 14 -1.05 9.12 -13.82
N PHE A 15 -1.66 9.32 -12.64
CA PHE A 15 -0.91 9.73 -11.45
C PHE A 15 0.03 8.61 -10.99
N ARG A 16 -0.44 7.36 -11.00
CA ARG A 16 0.38 6.21 -10.61
C ARG A 16 1.57 6.01 -11.54
N GLU A 17 1.37 6.22 -12.84
CA GLU A 17 2.43 6.16 -13.85
C GLU A 17 3.48 7.26 -13.67
N ASN A 18 3.07 8.45 -13.24
CA ASN A 18 3.98 9.57 -12.94
C ASN A 18 4.80 9.39 -11.65
N TYR A 19 4.40 8.47 -10.76
CA TYR A 19 5.08 8.20 -9.49
C TYR A 19 5.41 6.70 -9.32
N PRO A 20 6.31 6.13 -10.14
CA PRO A 20 6.62 4.70 -10.13
C PRO A 20 7.48 4.27 -8.93
N THR A 21 8.00 5.22 -8.13
CA THR A 21 8.71 4.92 -6.88
C THR A 21 7.79 4.31 -5.82
N ILE A 22 6.48 4.54 -5.94
CA ILE A 22 5.46 3.89 -5.11
C ILE A 22 5.06 2.57 -5.77
N PRO A 23 5.11 1.42 -5.05
CA PRO A 23 4.73 0.12 -5.59
C PRO A 23 3.20 -0.04 -5.65
N TRP A 24 2.53 0.73 -6.50
CA TRP A 24 1.06 0.87 -6.53
C TRP A 24 0.30 -0.45 -6.58
N GLN A 25 0.76 -1.42 -7.38
CA GLN A 25 0.11 -2.73 -7.46
C GLN A 25 0.15 -3.47 -6.12
N ALA A 26 1.27 -3.42 -5.41
CA ALA A 26 1.41 -4.03 -4.08
C ALA A 26 0.52 -3.31 -3.05
N VAL A 27 0.46 -1.97 -3.09
CA VAL A 27 -0.40 -1.18 -2.18
C VAL A 27 -1.88 -1.48 -2.43
N VAL A 28 -2.33 -1.53 -3.69
CA VAL A 28 -3.71 -1.94 -4.04
C VAL A 28 -3.99 -3.38 -3.57
N GLY A 29 -3.00 -4.27 -3.71
CA GLY A 29 -3.06 -5.66 -3.27
C GLY A 29 -3.10 -5.86 -1.75
N MET A 30 -2.76 -4.84 -0.95
CA MET A 30 -2.82 -4.91 0.52
C MET A 30 -4.23 -5.24 1.05
N ARG A 31 -5.28 -4.93 0.28
CA ARG A 31 -6.65 -5.33 0.63
C ARG A 31 -6.84 -6.85 0.57
N SER A 32 -6.16 -7.53 -0.35
CA SER A 32 -6.33 -8.96 -0.62
C SER A 32 -5.56 -9.82 0.38
N LYS A 33 -4.37 -9.36 0.84
CA LYS A 33 -3.56 -10.06 1.85
C LYS A 33 -4.26 -10.25 3.20
N VAL A 34 -5.24 -9.41 3.53
CA VAL A 34 -5.99 -9.48 4.81
C VAL A 34 -7.35 -10.18 4.65
N VAL A 35 -7.81 -10.41 3.42
CA VAL A 35 -9.19 -10.87 3.15
C VAL A 35 -9.26 -12.29 2.60
N HIS A 36 -8.25 -12.77 1.87
CA HIS A 36 -8.30 -14.11 1.26
C HIS A 36 -8.00 -15.26 2.22
N ASP A 37 -7.59 -14.97 3.46
CA ASP A 37 -7.15 -16.01 4.38
C ASP A 37 -7.46 -15.64 5.83
N TYR A 38 -8.71 -15.29 6.18
CA TYR A 38 -9.08 -15.08 7.60
C TYR A 38 -8.69 -16.26 8.54
N LEU A 39 -8.30 -17.42 7.98
CA LEU A 39 -7.70 -18.56 8.69
C LEU A 39 -6.15 -18.67 8.59
N ASN A 40 -5.49 -18.03 7.61
CA ASN A 40 -4.02 -18.04 7.44
C ASN A 40 -3.43 -16.63 7.17
N VAL A 41 -4.00 -15.56 7.74
CA VAL A 41 -3.32 -14.26 7.71
C VAL A 41 -2.00 -14.45 8.44
N ASP A 42 -0.92 -14.40 7.67
CA ASP A 42 0.43 -14.43 8.21
C ASP A 42 0.67 -13.13 8.99
N GLU A 43 0.61 -13.24 10.32
CA GLU A 43 0.80 -12.12 11.23
C GLU A 43 2.18 -11.48 11.08
N ASP A 44 3.21 -12.27 10.73
CA ASP A 44 4.56 -11.77 10.49
C ASP A 44 4.60 -10.90 9.23
N ILE A 45 3.89 -11.30 8.17
CA ILE A 45 3.75 -10.48 6.95
C ILE A 45 3.02 -9.17 7.29
N VAL A 46 1.94 -9.22 8.07
CA VAL A 46 1.21 -8.00 8.47
C VAL A 46 2.09 -7.09 9.32
N TRP A 47 2.76 -7.65 10.32
CA TRP A 47 3.66 -6.92 11.22
C TRP A 47 4.81 -6.28 10.46
N ASN A 48 5.47 -7.04 9.57
CA ASN A 48 6.53 -6.55 8.71
C ASN A 48 6.04 -5.42 7.79
N THR A 49 4.86 -5.58 7.19
CA THR A 49 4.28 -4.54 6.33
C THR A 49 4.02 -3.24 7.13
N VAL A 50 3.51 -3.35 8.35
CA VAL A 50 3.26 -2.18 9.21
C VAL A 50 4.56 -1.53 9.68
N LYS A 51 5.56 -2.32 10.05
CA LYS A 51 6.81 -1.81 10.61
C LYS A 51 7.80 -1.30 9.58
N ASN A 52 7.86 -1.91 8.40
CA ASN A 52 8.92 -1.65 7.43
C ASN A 52 8.39 -1.00 6.14
N ASP A 53 7.28 -1.49 5.59
CA ASP A 53 6.78 -1.01 4.29
C ASP A 53 5.95 0.27 4.41
N LEU A 54 5.08 0.37 5.41
CA LEU A 54 4.22 1.55 5.59
C LEU A 54 5.00 2.85 5.85
N PRO A 55 6.05 2.89 6.69
CA PRO A 55 6.83 4.11 6.87
C PRO A 55 7.51 4.59 5.58
N PHE A 56 8.00 3.65 4.77
CA PHE A 56 8.53 3.97 3.44
C PHE A 56 7.46 4.57 2.54
N LEU A 57 6.28 3.95 2.47
CA LEU A 57 5.16 4.43 1.67
C LEU A 57 4.73 5.86 2.07
N VAL A 58 4.63 6.14 3.38
CA VAL A 58 4.30 7.48 3.89
C VAL A 58 5.34 8.50 3.43
N LYS A 59 6.63 8.19 3.59
CA LYS A 59 7.72 9.08 3.18
C LYS A 59 7.70 9.39 1.68
N GLU A 60 7.39 8.42 0.83
CA GLU A 60 7.26 8.66 -0.60
C GLU A 60 6.04 9.51 -0.94
N LEU A 61 4.91 9.30 -0.27
CA LEU A 61 3.70 10.12 -0.47
C LEU A 61 3.90 11.57 0.00
N GLU A 62 4.59 11.79 1.12
CA GLU A 62 4.89 13.14 1.63
C GLU A 62 5.73 13.96 0.64
N LYS A 63 6.69 13.34 -0.04
CA LYS A 63 7.48 14.00 -1.10
C LYS A 63 6.62 14.51 -2.26
N ILE A 64 5.49 13.85 -2.51
CA ILE A 64 4.56 14.22 -3.58
C ILE A 64 3.62 15.33 -3.11
N LEU A 65 3.16 15.28 -1.85
CA LEU A 65 2.20 16.25 -1.29
C LEU A 65 2.82 17.61 -0.92
N ILE A 66 4.12 17.66 -0.63
CA ILE A 66 4.83 18.89 -0.20
C ILE A 66 5.43 19.64 -1.41
N ARG A 67 5.12 19.21 -2.64
CA ARG A 67 5.37 19.97 -3.87
C ARG A 67 4.17 20.82 -4.25
#